data_AF-A0A4Y7LLR9-F1
#
_entry.id   AF-A0A4Y7LLR9-F1
#
_cell.length_a   1.000
_cell.length_b   1.000
_cell.length_c   1.000
_cell.angle_alpha   90.00
_cell.angle_beta   90.00
_cell.angle_gamma   90.00
#
_symmetry.space_group_name_H-M   'P 1'
#
loop_
_entity.id
_entity.type
_entity.pdbx_description
1 polymer ?
#
loop_
_entity_poly.entity_id
_entity_poly.type
_entity_poly.pdbx_seq_one_letter_code
_entity_poly.pdbx_strand_id
1 'polypeptide(L)'
;MAVEIERKFLVRGDQWRSLSVGVVYRQGYITTTPEKTVRVRIAGNQGYLTIKGASEGYQRAEFEYLIPIEDAEQMLSSLCVGPLIEKKRYKIPIGDLIWEVDEFFGDNQGLILAEVELNSPEQAVELPEWIGEEVSHDYRYYNANLTKFPYTQWAYQVRTTIMEFQTQVQRECYEQVAIWMEEMFTQYPWEKLDDPGFGLFLGSAWVEVRIYPWHEDAVIETRSLVVQGAEITPELMQFLLLKNSQMRFGGFAIDDHDHIYLSHTIVGSTCDPGELESSVLSVLETADDFDDQIIQKWGGKRALDIVP
;
A
#
# COMPACT_ATOMS: atom_id res chain seq x y z
N MET A 1 -0.89 -27.21 10.42
CA MET A 1 0.19 -26.49 9.72
C MET A 1 0.48 -25.24 10.51
N ALA A 2 1.75 -24.88 10.69
CA ALA A 2 2.13 -23.73 11.49
C ALA A 2 1.68 -22.46 10.75
N VAL A 3 0.88 -21.63 11.42
CA VAL A 3 0.66 -20.24 11.03
C VAL A 3 1.90 -19.50 11.49
N GLU A 4 2.61 -18.80 10.60
CA GLU A 4 3.67 -17.87 11.01
C GLU A 4 2.98 -16.70 11.73
N ILE A 5 3.30 -16.53 13.02
CA ILE A 5 2.75 -15.46 13.85
C ILE A 5 3.90 -14.53 14.15
N GLU A 6 3.85 -13.31 13.64
CA GLU A 6 4.89 -12.32 13.84
C GLU A 6 4.31 -11.02 14.40
N ARG A 7 5.10 -10.33 15.22
CA ARG A 7 4.82 -8.96 15.66
C ARG A 7 5.92 -8.03 15.18
N LYS A 8 5.55 -6.82 14.76
CA LYS A 8 6.47 -5.81 14.23
C LYS A 8 6.42 -4.54 15.07
N PHE A 9 7.58 -3.93 15.29
CA PHE A 9 7.72 -2.74 16.11
C PHE A 9 8.68 -1.73 15.48
N LEU A 10 8.43 -0.44 15.71
CA LEU A 10 9.41 0.61 15.51
C LEU A 10 10.52 0.49 16.56
N VAL A 11 11.75 0.83 16.18
CA VAL A 11 12.90 0.78 17.08
C VAL A 11 13.27 2.16 17.60
N ARG A 12 13.65 2.23 18.88
CA ARG A 12 14.05 3.45 19.59
C ARG A 12 15.51 3.36 20.01
N GLY A 13 16.24 4.45 19.76
CA GLY A 13 17.66 4.55 20.10
C GLY A 13 18.53 3.55 19.34
N ASP A 14 19.78 3.43 19.78
CA ASP A 14 20.84 2.75 19.01
C ASP A 14 21.48 1.56 19.71
N GLN A 15 21.02 1.22 20.93
CA GLN A 15 21.66 0.20 21.78
C GLN A 15 21.72 -1.18 21.09
N TRP A 16 20.67 -1.51 20.34
CA TRP A 16 20.52 -2.77 19.59
C TRP A 16 21.64 -3.01 18.57
N ARG A 17 22.27 -1.96 18.00
CA ARG A 17 23.36 -2.09 17.00
C ARG A 17 24.59 -2.82 17.55
N SER A 18 24.78 -2.79 18.87
CA SER A 18 25.92 -3.44 19.54
C SER A 18 25.63 -4.88 19.97
N LEU A 19 24.37 -5.33 19.89
CA LEU A 19 23.93 -6.62 20.43
C LEU A 19 24.14 -7.79 19.47
N SER A 20 24.35 -7.52 18.18
CA SER A 20 24.56 -8.55 17.16
C SER A 20 25.31 -8.01 15.95
N VAL A 21 25.86 -8.91 15.14
CA VAL A 21 26.49 -8.54 13.85
C VAL A 21 25.41 -8.58 12.78
N GLY A 22 25.10 -7.42 12.20
CA GLY A 22 24.11 -7.34 11.14
C GLY A 22 24.62 -7.92 9.82
N VAL A 23 23.74 -8.63 9.12
CA VAL A 23 23.95 -9.21 7.78
C VAL A 23 23.25 -8.33 6.76
N VAL A 24 23.89 -8.06 5.62
CA VAL A 24 23.30 -7.24 4.55
C VAL A 24 22.29 -8.08 3.76
N TYR A 25 21.12 -7.51 3.50
CA TYR A 25 20.05 -8.09 2.72
C TYR A 25 19.72 -7.16 1.55
N ARG A 26 19.53 -7.75 0.38
CA ARG A 26 19.00 -7.08 -0.80
C ARG A 26 17.92 -7.96 -1.39
N GLN A 27 16.74 -7.43 -1.66
CA GLN A 27 15.65 -8.22 -2.22
C GLN A 27 14.77 -7.39 -3.16
N GLY A 28 14.11 -8.08 -4.06
CA GLY A 28 13.18 -7.51 -5.03
C GLY A 28 12.16 -8.55 -5.47
N TYR A 29 11.14 -8.07 -6.18
CA TYR A 29 10.05 -8.91 -6.68
C TYR A 29 10.09 -8.91 -8.20
N ILE A 30 10.21 -10.10 -8.80
CA ILE A 30 10.05 -10.26 -10.26
C ILE A 30 8.57 -10.05 -10.63
N THR A 31 7.67 -10.58 -9.79
CA THR A 31 6.23 -10.34 -9.92
C THR A 31 5.56 -10.45 -8.56
N THR A 32 4.52 -9.65 -8.37
CA THR A 32 3.63 -9.71 -7.20
C THR A 32 2.20 -9.50 -7.71
N THR A 33 1.48 -10.59 -7.94
CA THR A 33 0.04 -10.59 -8.22
C THR A 33 -0.71 -11.29 -7.08
N PRO A 34 -2.04 -11.13 -6.96
CA PRO A 34 -2.84 -11.86 -5.97
C PRO A 34 -2.62 -13.38 -6.03
N GLU A 35 -2.37 -13.91 -7.23
CA GLU A 35 -2.22 -15.34 -7.45
C GLU A 35 -0.78 -15.84 -7.23
N LYS A 36 0.23 -14.98 -7.44
CA LYS A 36 1.64 -15.39 -7.43
C LYS A 36 2.59 -14.29 -7.00
N THR A 37 3.52 -14.62 -6.12
CA THR A 37 4.66 -13.77 -5.77
C THR A 37 5.97 -14.49 -6.07
N VAL A 38 6.86 -13.85 -6.82
CA VAL A 38 8.23 -14.34 -7.05
C VAL A 38 9.21 -13.31 -6.51
N ARG A 39 9.93 -13.69 -5.46
CA ARG A 39 10.89 -12.84 -4.76
C ARG A 39 12.30 -13.37 -4.94
N VAL A 40 13.23 -12.48 -5.28
CA VAL A 40 14.67 -12.75 -5.26
C VAL A 40 15.25 -12.05 -4.04
N ARG A 41 16.11 -12.73 -3.29
CA ARG A 41 16.76 -12.19 -2.09
C ARG A 41 18.22 -12.63 -2.03
N ILE A 42 19.10 -11.72 -1.68
CA ILE A 42 20.47 -11.99 -1.24
C ILE A 42 20.54 -11.70 0.25
N ALA A 43 21.10 -12.63 1.02
CA ALA A 43 21.40 -12.47 2.45
C ALA A 43 22.88 -12.78 2.68
N GLY A 44 23.68 -11.76 2.98
CA GLY A 44 25.13 -11.86 3.01
C GLY A 44 25.66 -12.33 1.65
N ASN A 45 26.22 -13.53 1.60
CA ASN A 45 26.79 -14.13 0.39
C ASN A 45 25.92 -15.23 -0.23
N GLN A 46 24.63 -15.32 0.15
CA GLN A 46 23.74 -16.39 -0.29
C GLN A 46 22.52 -15.84 -1.03
N GLY A 47 22.25 -16.37 -2.22
CA GLY A 47 21.08 -16.05 -3.04
C GLY A 47 19.90 -17.01 -2.78
N TYR A 48 18.69 -16.45 -2.85
CA TYR A 48 17.43 -17.17 -2.66
C TYR A 48 16.42 -16.75 -3.73
N LEU A 49 15.69 -17.74 -4.25
CA LEU A 49 14.49 -17.55 -5.07
C LEU A 49 13.29 -18.13 -4.32
N THR A 50 12.33 -17.28 -3.98
CA THR A 50 11.09 -17.69 -3.33
C THR A 50 9.92 -17.56 -4.30
N ILE A 51 9.11 -18.60 -4.42
CA ILE A 51 7.87 -18.61 -5.20
C ILE A 51 6.71 -18.90 -4.26
N LYS A 52 5.73 -18.01 -4.21
CA LYS A 52 4.53 -18.12 -3.38
C LYS A 52 3.30 -18.14 -4.28
N GLY A 53 2.37 -19.05 -4.01
CA GLY A 53 1.06 -19.10 -4.66
C GLY A 53 0.03 -18.20 -3.97
N ALA A 54 -1.21 -18.25 -4.47
CA ALA A 54 -2.35 -17.55 -3.91
C ALA A 54 -2.58 -17.97 -2.45
N SER A 55 -3.11 -17.04 -1.66
CA SER A 55 -3.54 -17.36 -0.30
C SER A 55 -4.91 -18.07 -0.35
N GLU A 56 -4.98 -19.29 0.19
CA GLU A 56 -6.23 -20.01 0.43
C GLU A 56 -6.53 -19.95 1.94
N GLY A 57 -7.28 -18.93 2.35
CA GLY A 57 -7.47 -18.61 3.77
C GLY A 57 -6.16 -18.18 4.44
N TYR A 58 -5.71 -18.94 5.45
CA TYR A 58 -4.46 -18.68 6.18
C TYR A 58 -3.25 -19.46 5.65
N GLN A 59 -3.39 -20.14 4.50
CA GLN A 59 -2.34 -20.99 3.94
C GLN A 59 -1.97 -20.52 2.55
N ARG A 60 -0.68 -20.55 2.25
CA ARG A 60 -0.16 -20.32 0.89
C ARG A 60 0.91 -21.36 0.58
N ALA A 61 0.93 -21.85 -0.65
CA ALA A 61 2.04 -22.67 -1.12
C ALA A 61 3.29 -21.79 -1.23
N GLU A 62 4.39 -22.20 -0.62
CA GLU A 62 5.66 -21.47 -0.64
C GLU A 62 6.81 -22.43 -0.91
N PHE A 63 7.65 -22.07 -1.90
CA PHE A 63 8.85 -22.79 -2.28
C PHE A 63 10.03 -21.83 -2.22
N GLU A 64 11.10 -22.22 -1.54
CA GLU A 64 12.34 -21.44 -1.47
C GLU A 64 13.52 -22.29 -1.93
N TYR A 65 14.32 -21.73 -2.83
CA TYR A 65 15.48 -22.38 -3.42
C TYR A 65 16.73 -21.54 -3.21
N LEU A 66 17.85 -22.20 -2.90
CA LEU A 66 19.16 -21.58 -2.99
C LEU A 66 19.52 -21.41 -4.46
N ILE A 67 20.02 -20.22 -4.82
CA ILE A 67 20.54 -19.91 -6.14
C ILE A 67 21.94 -19.31 -6.02
N PRO A 68 22.80 -19.43 -7.07
CA PRO A 68 24.08 -18.73 -7.11
C PRO A 68 23.91 -17.23 -6.85
N ILE A 69 24.89 -16.63 -6.16
CA ILE A 69 24.81 -15.21 -5.81
C ILE A 69 24.84 -14.34 -7.07
N GLU A 70 25.63 -14.71 -8.07
CA GLU A 70 25.76 -14.01 -9.33
C GLU A 70 24.41 -13.99 -10.09
N ASP A 71 23.68 -15.10 -10.08
CA ASP A 71 22.34 -15.19 -10.67
C ASP A 71 21.35 -14.29 -9.91
N ALA A 72 21.40 -14.31 -8.57
CA ALA A 72 20.55 -13.45 -7.75
C ALA A 72 20.80 -11.96 -8.00
N GLU A 73 22.06 -11.54 -8.10
CA GLU A 73 22.45 -10.17 -8.43
C GLU A 73 21.93 -9.76 -9.81
N GLN A 74 22.11 -10.63 -10.81
CA GLN A 74 21.61 -10.38 -12.15
C GLN A 74 20.08 -10.23 -12.17
N MET A 75 19.35 -11.13 -11.50
CA MET A 75 17.89 -11.05 -11.42
C MET A 75 17.41 -9.80 -10.70
N LEU A 76 18.05 -9.42 -9.58
CA LEU A 76 17.71 -8.18 -8.86
C LEU A 76 17.89 -6.93 -9.73
N SER A 77 18.95 -6.89 -10.54
CA SER A 77 19.26 -5.73 -11.39
C SER A 77 18.43 -5.64 -12.68
N SER A 78 17.90 -6.75 -13.18
CA SER A 78 17.32 -6.80 -14.54
C SER A 78 15.88 -7.27 -14.61
N LEU A 79 15.39 -8.02 -13.61
CA LEU A 79 14.06 -8.65 -13.64
C LEU A 79 13.12 -8.15 -12.54
N CYS A 80 13.66 -7.59 -11.46
CA CYS A 80 12.83 -7.12 -10.36
C CYS A 80 12.25 -5.74 -10.67
N VAL A 81 10.96 -5.58 -10.35
CA VAL A 81 10.31 -4.27 -10.32
C VAL A 81 10.83 -3.53 -9.08
N GLY A 82 11.34 -2.31 -9.30
CA GLY A 82 11.92 -1.50 -8.25
C GLY A 82 10.88 -0.68 -7.46
N PRO A 83 11.33 0.04 -6.42
CA PRO A 83 12.66 -0.05 -5.79
C PRO A 83 12.93 -1.38 -5.04
N LEU A 84 14.22 -1.70 -4.88
CA LEU A 84 14.65 -2.87 -4.10
C LEU A 84 14.57 -2.58 -2.59
N ILE A 85 14.33 -3.61 -1.78
CA ILE A 85 14.54 -3.50 -0.34
C ILE A 85 16.01 -3.80 -0.05
N GLU A 86 16.70 -2.80 0.49
CA GLU A 86 18.06 -2.91 0.96
C GLU A 86 18.07 -2.65 2.47
N LYS A 87 18.58 -3.61 3.24
CA LYS A 87 18.59 -3.52 4.70
C LYS A 87 19.75 -4.29 5.32
N LYS A 88 20.04 -4.04 6.58
CA LYS A 88 20.95 -4.86 7.38
C LYS A 88 20.15 -5.44 8.54
N ARG A 89 20.06 -6.77 8.59
CA ARG A 89 19.29 -7.53 9.58
C ARG A 89 20.20 -8.01 10.70
N TYR A 90 19.84 -7.69 11.93
CA TYR A 90 20.53 -8.04 13.15
C TYR A 90 19.66 -9.05 13.90
N LYS A 91 20.16 -10.27 14.10
CA LYS A 91 19.44 -11.29 14.87
C LYS A 91 19.90 -11.24 16.32
N ILE A 92 19.01 -10.85 17.23
CA ILE A 92 19.31 -10.61 18.64
C ILE A 92 18.52 -11.65 19.47
N PRO A 93 19.18 -12.66 20.04
CA PRO A 93 18.51 -13.63 20.91
C PRO A 93 18.19 -13.00 22.27
N ILE A 94 16.93 -13.08 22.70
CA ILE A 94 16.45 -12.60 24.00
C ILE A 94 15.50 -13.65 24.57
N GLY A 95 15.93 -14.32 25.65
CA GLY A 95 15.24 -15.49 26.16
C GLY A 95 15.18 -16.60 25.10
N ASP A 96 13.98 -17.13 24.86
CA ASP A 96 13.73 -18.19 23.87
C ASP A 96 13.33 -17.63 22.48
N LEU A 97 13.32 -16.31 22.32
CA LEU A 97 12.94 -15.63 21.10
C LEU A 97 14.16 -15.04 20.37
N ILE A 98 14.07 -14.99 19.05
CA ILE A 98 15.04 -14.30 18.21
C ILE A 98 14.35 -13.07 17.63
N TRP A 99 14.84 -11.90 18.01
CA TRP A 99 14.42 -10.64 17.42
C TRP A 99 15.22 -10.37 16.16
N GLU A 100 14.54 -9.99 15.08
CA GLU A 100 15.16 -9.58 13.84
C GLU A 100 14.99 -8.07 13.69
N VAL A 101 16.07 -7.33 13.93
CA VAL A 101 16.09 -5.87 13.77
C VAL A 101 16.63 -5.52 12.39
N ASP A 102 15.84 -4.82 11.59
CA ASP A 102 16.14 -4.39 10.24
C ASP A 102 16.42 -2.89 10.19
N GLU A 103 17.64 -2.55 9.78
CA GLU A 103 18.03 -1.17 9.44
C GLU A 103 17.95 -1.00 7.92
N PHE A 104 17.00 -0.21 7.43
CA PHE A 104 16.76 -0.04 6.00
C PHE A 104 17.64 1.06 5.38
N PHE A 105 17.98 0.89 4.10
CA PHE A 105 18.78 1.79 3.27
C PHE A 105 18.08 2.08 1.94
N GLY A 106 18.73 2.87 1.08
CA GLY A 106 18.19 3.27 -0.22
C GLY A 106 16.91 4.06 -0.06
N ASP A 107 15.87 3.73 -0.83
CA ASP A 107 14.58 4.42 -0.80
C ASP A 107 13.83 4.25 0.51
N ASN A 108 14.24 3.30 1.36
CA ASN A 108 13.69 3.07 2.69
C ASN A 108 14.59 3.60 3.82
N GLN A 109 15.59 4.43 3.50
CA GLN A 109 16.54 4.94 4.48
C GLN A 109 15.85 5.72 5.62
N GLY A 110 16.27 5.42 6.85
CA GLY A 110 15.75 6.05 8.07
C GLY A 110 14.75 5.17 8.83
N LEU A 111 14.20 4.14 8.19
CA LEU A 111 13.34 3.16 8.84
C LEU A 111 14.18 2.11 9.58
N ILE A 112 13.79 1.82 10.83
CA ILE A 112 14.31 0.69 11.59
C ILE A 112 13.12 -0.06 12.18
N LEU A 113 13.01 -1.35 11.85
CA LEU A 113 11.95 -2.23 12.33
C LEU A 113 12.53 -3.39 13.13
N ALA A 114 11.77 -3.86 14.12
CA ALA A 114 12.05 -5.08 14.83
C ALA A 114 10.89 -6.06 14.64
N GLU A 115 11.19 -7.27 14.22
CA GLU A 115 10.24 -8.35 14.05
C GLU A 115 10.57 -9.47 15.05
N VAL A 116 9.56 -10.13 15.60
CA VAL A 116 9.72 -11.33 16.43
C VAL A 116 8.68 -12.35 16.03
N GLU A 117 9.14 -13.57 15.76
CA GLU A 117 8.28 -14.72 15.46
C GLU A 117 7.83 -15.39 16.77
N LEU A 118 6.55 -15.75 16.84
CA LEU A 118 5.89 -16.32 18.00
C LEU A 118 5.34 -17.72 17.70
N ASN A 119 5.28 -18.55 18.73
CA ASN A 119 4.70 -19.89 18.64
C ASN A 119 3.17 -19.87 18.76
N SER A 120 2.60 -18.82 19.36
CA SER A 120 1.15 -18.61 19.47
C SER A 120 0.80 -17.12 19.58
N PRO A 121 -0.43 -16.70 19.20
CA PRO A 121 -0.83 -15.29 19.25
C PRO A 121 -0.83 -14.72 20.67
N GLU A 122 -1.11 -15.55 21.68
CA GLU A 122 -1.18 -15.16 23.08
C GLU A 122 0.18 -15.26 23.79
N GLN A 123 1.27 -15.56 23.06
CA GLN A 123 2.59 -15.67 23.64
C GLN A 123 3.02 -14.31 24.22
N ALA A 124 3.29 -14.27 25.53
CA ALA A 124 3.85 -13.09 26.16
C ALA A 124 5.25 -12.81 25.60
N VAL A 125 5.50 -11.56 25.23
CA VAL A 125 6.76 -11.09 24.69
C VAL A 125 7.34 -10.06 25.64
N GLU A 126 8.55 -10.31 26.14
CA GLU A 126 9.31 -9.31 26.87
C GLU A 126 9.80 -8.26 25.86
N LEU A 127 9.43 -7.00 26.07
CA LEU A 127 9.81 -5.90 25.18
C LEU A 127 11.06 -5.21 25.72
N PRO A 128 12.22 -5.33 25.04
CA PRO A 128 13.44 -4.60 25.41
C PRO A 128 13.24 -3.08 25.34
N GLU A 129 14.09 -2.31 26.03
CA GLU A 129 13.99 -0.84 26.08
C GLU A 129 14.07 -0.15 24.70
N TRP A 130 14.70 -0.80 23.71
CA TRP A 130 14.83 -0.29 22.34
C TRP A 130 13.61 -0.61 21.46
N ILE A 131 12.60 -1.31 21.97
CA ILE A 131 11.32 -1.51 21.27
C ILE A 131 10.40 -0.30 21.51
N GLY A 132 9.82 0.19 20.42
CA GLY A 132 8.88 1.30 20.39
C GLY A 132 7.45 0.86 20.11
N GLU A 133 6.77 1.62 19.25
CA GLU A 133 5.38 1.40 18.88
C GLU A 133 5.22 0.10 18.09
N GLU A 134 4.14 -0.63 18.38
CA GLU A 134 3.78 -1.83 17.62
C GLU A 134 3.08 -1.43 16.32
N VAL A 135 3.62 -1.89 15.20
CA VAL A 135 3.14 -1.63 13.84
C VAL A 135 2.77 -2.93 13.13
N SER A 136 2.49 -4.00 13.89
CA SER A 136 2.10 -5.32 13.38
C SER A 136 0.91 -5.27 12.42
N HIS A 137 -0.02 -4.34 12.65
CA HIS A 137 -1.23 -4.16 11.83
C HIS A 137 -1.10 -3.05 10.79
N ASP A 138 0.01 -2.31 10.79
CA ASP A 138 0.25 -1.24 9.81
C ASP A 138 0.99 -1.82 8.60
N TYR A 139 0.21 -2.09 7.56
CA TYR A 139 0.70 -2.69 6.33
C TYR A 139 1.74 -1.82 5.61
N ARG A 140 1.85 -0.51 5.88
CA ARG A 140 2.87 0.35 5.26
C ARG A 140 4.27 -0.17 5.55
N TYR A 141 4.48 -0.76 6.72
CA TYR A 141 5.77 -1.32 7.16
C TYR A 141 6.09 -2.70 6.58
N TYR A 142 5.23 -3.28 5.73
CA TYR A 142 5.47 -4.60 5.14
C TYR A 142 6.43 -4.48 3.96
N ASN A 143 7.38 -5.41 3.81
CA ASN A 143 8.40 -5.35 2.75
C ASN A 143 7.81 -5.19 1.33
N ALA A 144 6.69 -5.83 1.03
CA ALA A 144 6.03 -5.72 -0.28
C ALA A 144 5.41 -4.33 -0.52
N ASN A 145 5.08 -3.61 0.55
CA ASN A 145 4.58 -2.23 0.48
C ASN A 145 5.73 -1.23 0.52
N LEU A 146 6.81 -1.51 1.25
CA LEU A 146 8.04 -0.69 1.23
C LEU A 146 8.74 -0.68 -0.15
N THR A 147 8.52 -1.69 -0.99
CA THR A 147 8.95 -1.66 -2.40
C THR A 147 8.03 -0.83 -3.29
N LYS A 148 6.79 -0.57 -2.86
CA LYS A 148 5.82 0.22 -3.63
C LYS A 148 5.85 1.68 -3.19
N PHE A 149 5.81 1.92 -1.88
CA PHE A 149 5.81 3.23 -1.23
C PHE A 149 6.96 3.31 -0.23
N PRO A 150 8.17 3.67 -0.70
CA PRO A 150 9.35 3.68 0.14
C PRO A 150 9.27 4.68 1.29
N TYR A 151 9.85 4.33 2.44
CA TYR A 151 9.79 5.13 3.67
C TYR A 151 10.24 6.59 3.48
N THR A 152 11.23 6.85 2.61
CA THR A 152 11.70 8.22 2.35
C THR A 152 10.64 9.10 1.68
N GLN A 153 9.68 8.50 0.98
CA GLN A 153 8.55 9.20 0.36
C GLN A 153 7.43 9.51 1.37
N TRP A 154 7.41 8.83 2.52
CA TRP A 154 6.39 9.08 3.55
C TRP A 154 6.54 10.48 4.16
N ALA A 155 7.74 11.07 4.11
CA ALA A 155 7.98 12.43 4.57
C ALA A 155 7.31 13.52 3.70
N TYR A 156 6.74 13.15 2.53
CA TYR A 156 5.82 14.02 1.80
C TYR A 156 4.38 13.98 2.37
N GLN A 157 4.07 13.01 3.24
CA GLN A 157 2.77 12.78 3.90
C GLN A 157 2.79 13.01 5.42
N VAL A 158 3.94 13.41 5.99
CA VAL A 158 4.04 13.85 7.40
C VAL A 158 4.58 15.27 7.46
N ARG A 159 3.89 16.19 6.76
CA ARG A 159 3.73 17.50 7.38
C ARG A 159 2.66 17.33 8.43
N THR A 160 2.99 17.73 9.66
CA THR A 160 2.04 18.08 10.72
C THR A 160 1.18 19.28 10.26
N THR A 161 0.51 19.14 9.13
CA THR A 161 -0.52 20.08 8.69
C THR A 161 -1.71 19.69 9.55
N ILE A 162 -2.12 20.60 10.43
CA ILE A 162 -3.44 20.51 11.04
C ILE A 162 -4.40 20.42 9.84
N MET A 163 -5.10 19.30 9.68
CA MET A 163 -6.05 19.11 8.58
C MET A 163 -7.02 20.29 8.59
N GLU A 164 -6.99 21.08 7.53
CA GLU A 164 -7.81 22.29 7.44
C GLU A 164 -9.17 21.94 6.83
N PHE A 165 -10.22 22.24 7.59
CA PHE A 165 -11.60 22.15 7.12
C PHE A 165 -12.10 23.54 6.75
N GLN A 166 -12.71 23.66 5.57
CA GLN A 166 -13.27 24.91 5.07
C GLN A 166 -14.58 25.27 5.76
N THR A 167 -15.36 24.27 6.18
CA THR A 167 -16.63 24.46 6.91
C THR A 167 -16.76 23.48 8.07
N GLN A 168 -17.60 23.83 9.05
CA GLN A 168 -17.92 22.94 10.16
C GLN A 168 -18.64 21.67 9.67
N VAL A 169 -19.52 21.79 8.68
CA VAL A 169 -20.26 20.65 8.10
C VAL A 169 -19.32 19.68 7.37
N GLN A 170 -18.29 20.18 6.70
CA GLN A 170 -17.24 19.34 6.10
C GLN A 170 -16.49 18.53 7.18
N ARG A 171 -16.17 19.15 8.32
CA ARG A 171 -15.52 18.46 9.45
C ARG A 171 -16.41 17.36 10.02
N GLU A 172 -17.68 17.66 10.28
CA GLU A 172 -18.63 16.69 10.84
C GLU A 172 -18.83 15.50 9.89
N CYS A 173 -18.94 15.76 8.59
CA CYS A 173 -18.97 14.73 7.56
C CYS A 173 -17.69 13.88 7.55
N TYR A 174 -16.51 14.51 7.60
CA TYR A 174 -15.23 13.82 7.67
C TYR A 174 -15.11 12.93 8.91
N GLU A 175 -15.46 13.43 10.09
CA GLU A 175 -15.41 12.67 11.35
C GLU A 175 -16.34 11.45 11.30
N GLN A 176 -17.53 11.60 10.70
CA GLN A 176 -18.46 10.50 10.52
C GLN A 176 -17.94 9.45 9.53
N VAL A 177 -17.37 9.90 8.39
CA VAL A 177 -16.75 8.99 7.40
C VAL A 177 -15.55 8.28 8.00
N ALA A 178 -14.75 8.94 8.84
CA ALA A 178 -13.60 8.31 9.53
C ALA A 178 -14.04 7.09 10.35
N ILE A 179 -15.14 7.20 11.09
CA ILE A 179 -15.71 6.08 11.87
C ILE A 179 -16.08 4.93 10.93
N TRP A 180 -16.75 5.22 9.81
CA TRP A 180 -17.13 4.19 8.84
C TRP A 180 -15.93 3.56 8.14
N MET A 181 -14.87 4.34 7.85
CA MET A 181 -13.61 3.82 7.33
C MET A 181 -12.97 2.81 8.30
N GLU A 182 -12.98 3.13 9.60
CA GLU A 182 -12.49 2.24 10.67
C GLU A 182 -13.36 1.00 10.85
N GLU A 183 -14.68 1.08 10.65
CA GLU A 183 -15.59 -0.06 10.85
C GLU A 183 -15.64 -1.00 9.64
N MET A 184 -15.69 -0.47 8.41
CA MET A 184 -16.00 -1.23 7.20
C MET A 184 -14.76 -1.69 6.44
N PHE A 185 -13.68 -0.90 6.47
CA PHE A 185 -12.49 -1.15 5.65
C PHE A 185 -11.31 -1.69 6.45
N THR A 186 -11.56 -2.33 7.61
CA THR A 186 -10.51 -2.94 8.47
C THR A 186 -9.62 -3.95 7.74
N GLN A 187 -10.14 -4.61 6.71
CA GLN A 187 -9.42 -5.59 5.89
C GLN A 187 -8.59 -4.96 4.77
N TYR A 188 -8.75 -3.65 4.52
CA TYR A 188 -8.08 -2.93 3.45
C TYR A 188 -7.14 -1.87 4.01
N PRO A 189 -5.88 -1.77 3.53
CA PRO A 189 -5.00 -0.70 3.97
C PRO A 189 -5.53 0.63 3.46
N TRP A 190 -5.81 1.55 4.39
CA TRP A 190 -6.24 2.91 4.09
C TRP A 190 -5.49 3.93 4.95
N GLU A 191 -5.38 5.16 4.47
CA GLU A 191 -4.72 6.26 5.14
C GLU A 191 -5.54 7.55 5.10
N LYS A 192 -5.24 8.47 6.01
CA LYS A 192 -5.76 9.85 5.97
C LYS A 192 -4.89 10.66 5.00
N LEU A 193 -5.54 11.42 4.14
CA LEU A 193 -4.84 12.32 3.20
C LEU A 193 -4.49 13.66 3.89
N ASP A 194 -3.66 14.47 3.24
CA ASP A 194 -3.32 15.83 3.71
C ASP A 194 -4.54 16.77 3.69
N ASP A 195 -5.44 16.56 2.73
CA ASP A 195 -6.74 17.22 2.62
C ASP A 195 -7.84 16.34 3.28
N PRO A 196 -9.01 16.90 3.64
CA PRO A 196 -10.14 16.14 4.20
C PRO A 196 -10.54 14.94 3.32
N GLY A 197 -10.01 13.78 3.66
CA GLY A 197 -10.23 12.56 2.91
C GLY A 197 -9.37 11.38 3.36
N PHE A 198 -9.60 10.27 2.68
CA PHE A 198 -8.98 8.98 2.93
C PHE A 198 -8.54 8.37 1.60
N GLY A 199 -7.44 7.63 1.60
CA GLY A 199 -6.98 6.86 0.45
C GLY A 199 -6.91 5.39 0.79
N LEU A 200 -7.28 4.50 -0.13
CA LEU A 200 -7.18 3.06 0.08
C LEU A 200 -6.84 2.29 -1.20
N PHE A 201 -6.18 1.16 -1.00
CA PHE A 201 -5.90 0.20 -2.06
C PHE A 201 -6.84 -1.00 -1.99
N LEU A 202 -7.34 -1.42 -3.16
CA LEU A 202 -7.92 -2.74 -3.36
C LEU A 202 -7.29 -3.35 -4.60
N GLY A 203 -6.58 -4.46 -4.44
CA GLY A 203 -5.84 -5.08 -5.54
C GLY A 203 -4.84 -4.11 -6.17
N SER A 204 -5.18 -3.63 -7.37
CA SER A 204 -4.33 -2.81 -8.22
C SER A 204 -4.75 -1.33 -8.30
N ALA A 205 -5.95 -0.98 -7.86
CA ALA A 205 -6.44 0.39 -7.99
C ALA A 205 -6.33 1.17 -6.66
N TRP A 206 -6.07 2.47 -6.80
CA TRP A 206 -6.05 3.45 -5.71
C TRP A 206 -7.33 4.28 -5.79
N VAL A 207 -8.12 4.27 -4.72
CA VAL A 207 -9.31 5.11 -4.60
C VAL A 207 -9.14 6.09 -3.44
N GLU A 208 -9.61 7.31 -3.67
CA GLU A 208 -9.64 8.39 -2.70
C GLU A 208 -11.09 8.69 -2.35
N VAL A 209 -11.38 8.79 -1.07
CA VAL A 209 -12.63 9.31 -0.52
C VAL A 209 -12.35 10.73 -0.07
N ARG A 210 -12.75 11.73 -0.86
CA ARG A 210 -12.53 13.16 -0.57
C ARG A 210 -13.81 13.82 -0.09
N ILE A 211 -13.71 14.65 0.93
CA ILE A 211 -14.84 15.37 1.50
C ILE A 211 -14.68 16.85 1.16
N TYR A 212 -15.62 17.42 0.42
CA TYR A 212 -15.60 18.83 0.03
C TYR A 212 -16.78 19.59 0.66
N PRO A 213 -16.62 20.88 0.97
CA PRO A 213 -17.76 21.71 1.35
C PRO A 213 -18.70 21.90 0.15
N TRP A 214 -20.02 21.83 0.38
CA TRP A 214 -21.02 22.01 -0.66
C TRP A 214 -22.26 22.72 -0.13
N HIS A 215 -22.33 24.04 -0.34
CA HIS A 215 -23.39 24.90 0.20
C HIS A 215 -23.52 24.79 1.72
N GLU A 216 -24.69 24.38 2.23
CA GLU A 216 -24.97 24.14 3.65
C GLU A 216 -24.64 22.69 4.06
N ASP A 217 -24.07 21.90 3.15
CA ASP A 217 -23.72 20.49 3.32
C ASP A 217 -22.23 20.25 3.01
N ALA A 218 -21.85 18.97 2.98
CA ALA A 218 -20.63 18.47 2.37
C ALA A 218 -20.97 17.46 1.27
N VAL A 219 -20.03 17.18 0.38
CA VAL A 219 -20.10 16.06 -0.55
C VAL A 219 -18.93 15.13 -0.34
N ILE A 220 -19.20 13.84 -0.47
CA ILE A 220 -18.21 12.77 -0.41
C ILE A 220 -17.99 12.31 -1.84
N GLU A 221 -16.81 12.58 -2.39
CA GLU A 221 -16.39 12.12 -3.70
C GLU A 221 -15.49 10.89 -3.54
N THR A 222 -15.96 9.74 -4.02
CA THR A 222 -15.10 8.56 -4.22
C THR A 222 -14.51 8.63 -5.62
N ARG A 223 -13.19 8.68 -5.77
CA ARG A 223 -12.51 8.83 -7.06
C ARG A 223 -11.30 7.92 -7.19
N SER A 224 -11.05 7.41 -8.39
CA SER A 224 -9.87 6.61 -8.71
C SER A 224 -9.20 7.15 -9.95
N LEU A 225 -7.87 7.23 -9.94
CA LEU A 225 -7.08 7.48 -11.14
C LEU A 225 -7.12 6.21 -11.99
N VAL A 226 -7.62 6.33 -13.21
CA VAL A 226 -7.76 5.20 -14.16
C VAL A 226 -6.49 5.11 -15.00
N VAL A 227 -6.14 6.20 -15.69
CA VAL A 227 -4.91 6.27 -16.51
C VAL A 227 -4.33 7.68 -16.48
N GLN A 228 -3.01 7.77 -16.35
CA GLN A 228 -2.23 8.99 -16.61
C GLN A 228 -1.40 8.86 -17.88
N GLY A 229 -1.26 9.96 -18.62
CA GLY A 229 -0.35 10.03 -19.77
C GLY A 229 -0.85 9.25 -21.00
N ALA A 230 -2.15 8.96 -21.04
CA ALA A 230 -2.80 8.52 -22.27
C ALA A 230 -2.81 9.66 -23.29
N GLU A 231 -2.73 9.32 -24.59
CA GLU A 231 -2.92 10.32 -25.64
C GLU A 231 -4.39 10.74 -25.71
N ILE A 232 -4.69 11.98 -25.33
CA ILE A 232 -6.06 12.51 -25.32
C ILE A 232 -6.52 12.85 -26.73
N THR A 233 -7.08 11.86 -27.42
CA THR A 233 -7.64 12.02 -28.77
C THR A 233 -9.16 12.26 -28.75
N PRO A 234 -9.75 12.82 -29.84
CA PRO A 234 -11.21 12.90 -29.98
C PRO A 234 -11.93 11.56 -29.83
N GLU A 235 -11.30 10.46 -30.27
CA GLU A 235 -11.84 9.11 -30.13
C GLU A 235 -11.87 8.67 -28.67
N LEU A 236 -10.84 8.97 -27.88
CA LEU A 236 -10.82 8.70 -26.44
C LEU A 236 -11.91 9.50 -25.72
N MET A 237 -12.01 10.80 -25.99
CA MET A 237 -13.05 11.65 -25.38
C MET A 237 -14.45 11.14 -25.72
N GLN A 238 -14.69 10.76 -26.98
CA GLN A 238 -15.97 10.16 -27.38
C GLN A 238 -16.22 8.81 -26.70
N PHE A 239 -15.18 7.98 -26.54
CA PHE A 239 -15.26 6.71 -25.82
C PHE A 239 -15.69 6.93 -24.37
N LEU A 240 -15.02 7.82 -23.63
CA LEU A 240 -15.34 8.12 -22.22
C LEU A 240 -16.77 8.67 -22.07
N LEU A 241 -17.17 9.61 -22.92
CA LEU A 241 -18.54 10.16 -22.91
C LEU A 241 -19.60 9.10 -23.22
N LEU A 242 -19.32 8.19 -24.16
CA LEU A 242 -20.22 7.09 -24.46
C LEU A 242 -20.32 6.13 -23.28
N LYS A 243 -19.20 5.83 -22.59
CA LYS A 243 -19.21 5.02 -21.38
C LYS A 243 -20.01 5.68 -20.26
N ASN A 244 -19.84 6.99 -20.04
CA ASN A 244 -20.68 7.75 -19.10
C ASN A 244 -22.18 7.62 -19.40
N SER A 245 -22.58 7.61 -20.67
CA SER A 245 -24.00 7.42 -21.04
C SER A 245 -24.53 6.00 -20.77
N GLN A 246 -23.65 5.01 -20.68
CA GLN A 246 -23.99 3.60 -20.47
C GLN A 246 -23.94 3.21 -19.00
N MET A 247 -23.05 3.82 -18.23
CA MET A 247 -22.90 3.58 -16.81
C MET A 247 -24.14 4.03 -16.03
N ARG A 248 -24.40 3.34 -14.92
CA ARG A 248 -25.46 3.69 -13.96
C ARG A 248 -24.91 4.38 -12.72
N PHE A 249 -23.60 4.31 -12.54
CA PHE A 249 -22.90 4.73 -11.35
C PHE A 249 -21.58 5.39 -11.74
N GLY A 250 -21.30 6.54 -11.15
CA GLY A 250 -20.11 7.34 -11.42
C GLY A 250 -20.00 7.91 -12.84
N GLY A 251 -18.87 8.54 -13.11
CA GLY A 251 -18.54 9.13 -14.41
C GLY A 251 -17.05 9.38 -14.58
N PHE A 252 -16.59 9.18 -15.81
CA PHE A 252 -15.25 9.53 -16.24
C PHE A 252 -15.10 11.05 -16.38
N ALA A 253 -13.95 11.54 -15.94
CA ALA A 253 -13.48 12.91 -16.12
C ALA A 253 -12.04 12.91 -16.63
N ILE A 254 -11.66 13.98 -17.32
CA ILE A 254 -10.26 14.29 -17.64
C ILE A 254 -9.95 15.58 -16.90
N ASP A 255 -8.87 15.60 -16.11
CA ASP A 255 -8.42 16.81 -15.42
C ASP A 255 -7.54 17.71 -16.32
N ASP A 256 -7.00 18.78 -15.76
CA ASP A 256 -6.14 19.74 -16.44
C ASP A 256 -4.71 19.21 -16.72
N HIS A 257 -4.39 18.02 -16.24
CA HIS A 257 -3.13 17.31 -16.44
C HIS A 257 -3.27 16.08 -17.34
N ASP A 258 -4.40 15.96 -18.06
CA ASP A 258 -4.75 14.83 -18.93
C ASP A 258 -4.85 13.49 -18.17
N HIS A 259 -5.17 13.53 -16.87
CA HIS A 259 -5.43 12.33 -16.07
C HIS A 259 -6.89 11.93 -16.21
N ILE A 260 -7.12 10.66 -16.48
CA ILE A 260 -8.45 10.09 -16.58
C ILE A 260 -8.86 9.57 -15.21
N TYR A 261 -9.88 10.17 -14.62
CA TYR A 261 -10.47 9.74 -13.37
C TYR A 261 -11.83 9.09 -13.59
N LEU A 262 -12.19 8.15 -12.72
CA LEU A 262 -13.56 7.74 -12.50
C LEU A 262 -13.97 8.22 -11.11
N SER A 263 -15.12 8.86 -11.00
CA SER A 263 -15.61 9.40 -9.73
C SER A 263 -17.10 9.18 -9.54
N HIS A 264 -17.54 9.14 -8.29
CA HIS A 264 -18.92 9.18 -7.87
C HIS A 264 -19.06 10.09 -6.64
N THR A 265 -20.15 10.85 -6.54
CA THR A 265 -20.35 11.87 -5.51
C THR A 265 -21.64 11.61 -4.76
N ILE A 266 -21.55 11.58 -3.42
CA ILE A 266 -22.66 11.40 -2.49
C ILE A 266 -22.84 12.69 -1.69
N VAL A 267 -24.08 13.05 -1.38
CA VAL A 267 -24.39 14.16 -0.47
C VAL A 267 -24.13 13.71 0.97
N GLY A 268 -23.30 14.45 1.71
CA GLY A 268 -22.81 14.06 3.03
C GLY A 268 -23.93 13.83 4.04
N SER A 269 -24.93 14.72 4.08
CA SER A 269 -26.08 14.58 5.00
C SER A 269 -26.99 13.38 4.74
N THR A 270 -26.98 12.81 3.53
CA THR A 270 -27.81 11.66 3.18
C THR A 270 -27.02 10.36 3.07
N CYS A 271 -25.69 10.44 3.14
CA CYS A 271 -24.83 9.28 3.03
C CYS A 271 -25.05 8.33 4.20
N ASP A 272 -25.15 7.04 3.90
CA ASP A 272 -25.10 5.97 4.89
C ASP A 272 -23.87 5.06 4.65
N PRO A 273 -23.48 4.24 5.64
CA PRO A 273 -22.28 3.41 5.53
C PRO A 273 -22.32 2.46 4.33
N GLY A 274 -23.49 1.89 4.02
CA GLY A 274 -23.64 0.95 2.90
C GLY A 274 -23.55 1.64 1.55
N GLU A 275 -24.03 2.89 1.45
CA GLU A 275 -23.85 3.72 0.26
C GLU A 275 -22.37 4.07 0.05
N LEU A 276 -21.65 4.45 1.11
CA LEU A 276 -20.22 4.74 1.04
C LEU A 276 -19.43 3.49 0.60
N GLU A 277 -19.67 2.34 1.24
CA GLU A 277 -19.03 1.08 0.89
C GLU A 277 -19.26 0.71 -0.57
N SER A 278 -20.52 0.75 -1.01
CA SER A 278 -20.90 0.47 -2.41
C SER A 278 -20.21 1.41 -3.38
N SER A 279 -20.07 2.70 -3.02
CA SER A 279 -19.42 3.70 -3.86
C SER A 279 -17.93 3.47 -4.02
N VAL A 280 -17.24 3.20 -2.91
CA VAL A 280 -15.80 2.92 -2.91
C VAL A 280 -15.49 1.67 -3.74
N LEU A 281 -16.22 0.57 -3.50
CA LEU A 281 -16.00 -0.68 -4.23
C LEU A 281 -16.35 -0.54 -5.72
N SER A 282 -17.46 0.11 -6.06
CA SER A 282 -17.89 0.27 -7.46
C SER A 282 -16.92 1.12 -8.27
N VAL A 283 -16.44 2.24 -7.71
CA VAL A 283 -15.45 3.10 -8.38
C VAL A 283 -14.16 2.33 -8.60
N LEU A 284 -13.75 1.54 -7.63
CA LEU A 284 -12.50 0.81 -7.71
C LEU A 284 -12.56 -0.32 -8.75
N GLU A 285 -13.55 -1.21 -8.67
CA GLU A 285 -13.75 -2.31 -9.62
C GLU A 285 -13.88 -1.78 -11.05
N THR A 286 -14.62 -0.69 -11.23
CA THR A 286 -14.78 -0.07 -12.55
C THR A 286 -13.47 0.57 -13.03
N ALA A 287 -12.69 1.22 -12.15
CA ALA A 287 -11.42 1.79 -12.57
C ALA A 287 -10.43 0.71 -13.06
N ASP A 288 -10.34 -0.41 -12.33
CA ASP A 288 -9.51 -1.56 -12.70
C ASP A 288 -9.97 -2.18 -14.04
N ASP A 289 -11.28 -2.36 -14.26
CA ASP A 289 -11.83 -2.89 -15.52
C ASP A 289 -11.50 -2.03 -16.76
N PHE A 290 -11.37 -0.71 -16.58
CA PHE A 290 -11.19 0.23 -17.68
C PHE A 290 -9.74 0.62 -17.93
N ASP A 291 -8.84 0.46 -16.97
CA ASP A 291 -7.44 0.85 -17.11
C ASP A 291 -6.76 0.09 -18.29
N ASP A 292 -6.98 -1.22 -18.37
CA ASP A 292 -6.42 -2.11 -19.37
C ASP A 292 -6.93 -1.77 -20.76
N GLN A 293 -8.22 -1.49 -20.87
CA GLN A 293 -8.87 -1.12 -22.13
C GLN A 293 -8.36 0.21 -22.67
N ILE A 294 -8.14 1.18 -21.78
CA ILE A 294 -7.65 2.50 -22.16
C ILE A 294 -6.18 2.40 -22.54
N ILE A 295 -5.35 1.76 -21.72
CA ILE A 295 -3.91 1.62 -21.96
C ILE A 295 -3.63 0.87 -23.26
N GLN A 296 -4.38 -0.21 -23.54
CA GLN A 296 -4.19 -0.99 -24.76
C GLN A 296 -4.39 -0.17 -26.05
N LYS A 297 -5.23 0.86 -26.02
CA LYS A 297 -5.60 1.65 -27.20
C LYS A 297 -4.94 3.02 -27.27
N TRP A 298 -4.76 3.68 -26.13
CA TRP A 298 -4.30 5.07 -26.03
C TRP A 298 -3.03 5.22 -25.19
N GLY A 299 -2.45 4.13 -24.70
CA GLY A 299 -1.24 4.14 -23.88
C GLY A 299 -1.46 4.75 -22.49
N GLY A 300 -0.38 5.23 -21.89
CA GLY A 300 -0.38 5.74 -20.53
C GLY A 300 -0.01 4.68 -19.50
N LYS A 301 -0.28 4.98 -18.23
CA LYS A 301 0.10 4.20 -17.06
C LYS A 301 -1.06 4.15 -16.07
N ARG A 302 -1.24 3.02 -15.37
CA ARG A 302 -2.19 2.89 -14.25
C ARG A 302 -1.69 3.64 -13.03
N ALA A 303 -2.56 3.87 -12.05
CA ALA A 303 -2.18 4.39 -10.73
C ALA A 303 -0.95 3.67 -10.13
N LEU A 304 -0.86 2.34 -10.26
CA LEU A 304 0.30 1.56 -9.80
C LEU A 304 1.58 1.74 -10.60
N ASP A 305 1.48 2.00 -11.90
CA ASP A 305 2.64 2.07 -12.81
C ASP A 305 3.32 3.46 -12.76
N ILE A 306 2.66 4.42 -12.10
CA ILE A 306 3.06 5.81 -11.97
C ILE A 306 3.95 6.04 -10.75
N VAL A 307 4.05 5.08 -9.81
CA VAL A 307 4.84 5.31 -8.60
C VAL A 307 6.30 5.61 -8.97
N PRO A 308 6.84 6.79 -8.60
CA PRO A 308 8.15 7.27 -9.02
C PRO A 308 9.32 6.44 -8.51
#